data_AF-A0A7H4N427-F1
#
_entry.id   AF-A0A7H4N427-F1
#
_cell.length_a   1.000
_cell.length_b   1.000
_cell.length_c   1.000
_cell.angle_alpha   90.00
_cell.angle_beta   90.00
_cell.angle_gamma   90.00
#
_symmetry.space_group_name_H-M   'P 1'
#
loop_
_entity.id
_entity.type
_entity.pdbx_description
1 polymer ?
#
loop_
_entity_poly.entity_id
_entity_poly.type
_entity_poly.pdbx_seq_one_letter_code
_entity_poly.pdbx_strand_id
1 'polypeptide(L)'
;MYRGDNHRAVLRSLYYGFAVSLTVYAFWLTLTMGALTPQAIRHVSDEGGNIGAFITALNIHRTTSATSLILVAFGCIAVLASLMSASIGLSDYLEDTLNKINCQYSRPLAIFLTYLPPALACIIAPQGFLSALSFAGISLVLWSIILPPYLLIKARRSRLPPVYSFPGDNLLLKIIIVTGVILWLLMSYAFL
;
A
#
# COMPACT_ATOMS: atom_id res chain seq x y z
N MET A 1 26.49 -0.08 3.25
CA MET A 1 26.06 -0.10 4.67
C MET A 1 25.21 -1.34 5.01
N TYR A 2 25.55 -2.51 4.44
CA TYR A 2 24.97 -3.81 4.78
C TYR A 2 26.13 -4.81 4.79
N ARG A 3 26.98 -4.71 5.82
CA ARG A 3 28.12 -5.62 5.99
C ARG A 3 27.87 -6.45 7.25
N GLY A 4 27.54 -7.71 7.01
CA GLY A 4 27.95 -8.82 7.87
C GLY A 4 27.05 -9.20 9.05
N ASP A 5 26.69 -8.32 9.97
CA ASP A 5 26.62 -8.81 11.37
C ASP A 5 25.35 -8.52 12.20
N ASN A 6 24.36 -7.80 11.67
CA ASN A 6 23.21 -7.36 12.48
C ASN A 6 21.85 -7.80 11.94
N HIS A 7 21.74 -9.04 11.43
CA HIS A 7 20.46 -9.63 11.02
C HIS A 7 19.39 -9.54 12.13
N ARG A 8 19.80 -9.72 13.40
CA ARG A 8 18.91 -9.56 14.55
C ARG A 8 18.41 -8.12 14.75
N ALA A 9 19.21 -7.11 14.44
CA ALA A 9 18.78 -5.72 14.54
C ALA A 9 17.78 -5.36 13.45
N VAL A 10 17.97 -5.88 12.22
CA VAL A 10 17.02 -5.72 11.11
C VAL A 10 15.67 -6.39 11.46
N LEU A 11 15.70 -7.62 11.98
CA LEU A 11 14.49 -8.31 12.43
C LEU A 11 13.77 -7.54 13.55
N ARG A 12 14.50 -7.01 14.53
CA ARG A 12 13.90 -6.19 15.60
C ARG A 12 13.26 -4.93 15.04
N SER A 13 13.95 -4.20 14.16
CA SER A 13 13.41 -2.99 13.54
C SER A 13 12.13 -3.28 12.76
N LEU A 14 12.09 -4.38 12.01
CA LEU A 14 10.90 -4.82 11.29
C LEU A 14 9.74 -5.16 12.25
N TYR A 15 10.04 -5.88 13.34
CA TYR A 15 9.04 -6.25 14.34
C TYR A 15 8.47 -5.03 15.07
N TYR A 16 9.31 -4.07 15.48
CA TYR A 16 8.86 -2.82 16.09
C TYR A 16 8.05 -1.98 15.10
N GLY A 17 8.48 -1.87 13.84
CA GLY A 17 7.73 -1.16 12.81
C GLY A 17 6.34 -1.76 12.58
N PHE A 18 6.25 -3.09 12.49
CA PHE A 18 4.98 -3.80 12.39
C PHE A 18 4.10 -3.60 13.63
N ALA A 19 4.68 -3.74 14.83
CA ALA A 19 3.95 -3.58 16.09
C ALA A 19 3.35 -2.17 16.23
N VAL A 20 4.13 -1.12 15.95
CA VAL A 20 3.65 0.27 15.98
C VAL A 20 2.54 0.48 14.96
N SER A 21 2.74 0.03 13.72
CA SER A 21 1.73 0.15 12.65
C SER A 21 0.43 -0.55 13.04
N LEU A 22 0.52 -1.75 13.61
CA LEU A 22 -0.63 -2.53 14.06
C LEU A 22 -1.36 -1.85 15.22
N THR A 23 -0.65 -1.31 16.20
CA THR A 23 -1.27 -0.57 17.31
C THR A 23 -2.01 0.67 16.83
N VAL A 24 -1.38 1.48 15.97
CA VAL A 24 -2.01 2.69 15.41
C VAL A 24 -3.24 2.33 14.59
N TYR A 25 -3.16 1.27 13.78
CA TYR A 25 -4.29 0.82 12.96
C TYR A 25 -5.44 0.26 13.80
N ALA A 26 -5.15 -0.57 14.81
CA ALA A 26 -6.16 -1.11 15.71
C ALA A 26 -6.84 0.00 16.53
N PHE A 27 -6.07 0.98 17.00
CA PHE A 27 -6.59 2.16 17.68
C PHE A 27 -7.52 2.97 16.77
N TRP A 28 -7.11 3.22 15.54
CA TRP A 28 -7.92 3.89 14.53
C TRP A 28 -9.23 3.16 14.25
N LEU A 29 -9.18 1.84 14.04
CA LEU A 29 -10.39 1.03 13.81
C LEU A 29 -11.33 1.06 15.01
N THR A 30 -10.80 1.01 16.23
CA THR A 30 -11.60 1.05 17.46
C THR A 30 -12.33 2.39 17.60
N LEU A 31 -11.63 3.50 17.34
CA LEU A 31 -12.22 4.83 17.37
C LEU A 31 -13.29 5.02 16.29
N THR A 32 -13.00 4.61 15.07
CA THR A 32 -13.90 4.82 13.93
C THR A 32 -15.14 3.94 14.00
N MET A 33 -14.98 2.63 14.28
CA MET A 33 -16.12 1.73 14.46
C MET A 33 -16.89 2.01 15.76
N GLY A 34 -16.23 2.54 16.79
CA GLY A 34 -16.89 2.96 18.03
C GLY A 34 -17.66 4.28 17.91
N ALA A 35 -17.22 5.21 17.06
CA ALA A 35 -17.85 6.50 16.86
C ALA A 35 -19.00 6.49 15.84
N LEU A 36 -19.00 5.55 14.88
CA LEU A 36 -19.99 5.49 13.81
C LEU A 36 -21.14 4.55 14.16
N THR A 37 -22.38 5.05 14.07
CA THR A 37 -23.59 4.21 14.15
C THR A 37 -23.63 3.25 12.94
N PRO A 38 -24.12 2.00 13.09
CA PRO A 38 -24.23 1.03 11.99
C PRO A 38 -24.95 1.55 10.74
N GLN A 39 -25.87 2.52 10.90
CA GLN A 39 -26.58 3.19 9.82
C GLN A 39 -25.69 4.15 9.01
N ALA A 40 -24.78 4.87 9.67
CA ALA A 40 -23.83 5.77 9.01
C ALA A 40 -22.78 4.99 8.20
N ILE A 41 -22.36 3.82 8.70
CA ILE A 41 -21.44 2.92 7.97
C ILE A 41 -22.08 2.41 6.69
N ARG A 42 -23.38 2.07 6.73
CA ARG A 42 -24.13 1.68 5.52
C ARG A 42 -24.26 2.83 4.53
N HIS A 43 -24.57 4.03 4.98
CA HIS A 43 -24.65 5.21 4.11
C HIS A 43 -23.31 5.52 3.42
N VAL A 44 -22.19 5.39 4.13
CA VAL A 44 -20.85 5.56 3.53
C VAL A 44 -20.55 4.44 2.54
N SER A 45 -20.97 3.21 2.82
CA SER A 45 -20.84 2.09 1.88
C SER A 45 -21.67 2.31 0.61
N ASP A 46 -22.88 2.88 0.73
CA ASP A 46 -23.79 3.16 -0.38
C ASP A 46 -23.28 4.31 -1.26
N GLU A 47 -22.59 5.30 -0.67
CA GLU A 47 -21.90 6.37 -1.40
C GLU A 47 -20.54 5.94 -2.01
N GLY A 48 -20.25 4.64 -2.04
CA GLY A 48 -19.04 4.09 -2.64
C GLY A 48 -17.79 4.22 -1.77
N GLY A 49 -17.95 4.41 -0.45
CA GLY A 49 -16.87 4.35 0.53
C GLY A 49 -15.86 5.50 0.47
N ASN A 50 -16.26 6.66 -0.08
CA ASN A 50 -15.36 7.80 -0.22
C ASN A 50 -14.94 8.35 1.16
N ILE A 51 -13.66 8.70 1.29
CA ILE A 51 -13.06 9.38 2.45
C ILE A 51 -13.84 10.66 2.80
N GLY A 52 -14.36 11.39 1.81
CA GLY A 52 -15.19 12.59 2.03
C GLY A 52 -16.53 12.29 2.73
N ALA A 53 -17.21 11.22 2.31
CA ALA A 53 -18.43 10.74 2.94
C ALA A 53 -18.18 10.25 4.38
N PHE A 54 -17.04 9.59 4.60
CA PHE A 54 -16.62 9.11 5.91
C PHE A 54 -16.33 10.26 6.90
N ILE A 55 -15.62 11.29 6.47
CA ILE A 55 -15.35 12.50 7.28
C ILE A 55 -16.64 13.25 7.61
N THR A 56 -17.58 13.31 6.65
CA THR A 56 -18.89 13.94 6.84
C THR A 56 -19.75 13.15 7.82
N ALA A 57 -19.77 11.83 7.72
CA ALA A 57 -20.49 10.91 8.61
C ALA A 57 -19.93 10.90 10.05
N LEU A 58 -18.63 11.12 10.21
CA LEU A 58 -17.99 11.28 11.53
C LEU A 58 -18.37 12.59 12.25
N ASN A 59 -19.19 13.46 11.62
CA ASN A 59 -19.73 14.67 12.22
C ASN A 59 -18.64 15.58 12.85
N ILE A 60 -17.52 15.74 12.16
CA ILE A 60 -16.42 16.67 12.51
C ILE A 60 -16.87 18.15 12.34
N HIS A 61 -18.17 18.42 12.26
CA HIS A 61 -18.74 19.77 12.28
C HIS A 61 -18.86 20.35 13.70
N ARG A 62 -18.65 19.54 14.77
CA ARG A 62 -18.69 20.00 16.16
C ARG A 62 -17.36 20.48 16.75
N THR A 63 -16.32 20.64 15.94
CA THR A 63 -15.08 21.31 16.35
C THR A 63 -15.02 22.71 15.77
N THR A 64 -14.63 23.70 16.57
CA THR A 64 -14.34 25.08 16.15
C THR A 64 -13.62 25.11 14.79
N SER A 65 -14.00 26.02 13.89
CA SER A 65 -13.54 26.06 12.49
C SER A 65 -12.02 25.97 12.32
N ALA A 66 -11.23 26.46 13.28
CA ALA A 66 -9.77 26.37 13.27
C ALA A 66 -9.23 24.94 13.42
N THR A 67 -9.82 24.11 14.29
CA THR A 67 -9.35 22.73 14.54
C THR A 67 -9.64 21.82 13.34
N SER A 68 -10.81 21.99 12.72
CA SER A 68 -11.17 21.26 11.49
C SER A 68 -10.24 21.63 10.34
N LEU A 69 -9.93 22.92 10.17
CA LEU A 69 -8.99 23.40 9.14
C LEU A 69 -7.60 22.78 9.31
N ILE A 70 -7.07 22.72 10.54
CA ILE A 70 -5.77 22.12 10.84
C ILE A 70 -5.78 20.62 10.55
N LEU A 71 -6.84 19.90 10.93
CA LEU A 71 -6.96 18.46 10.64
C LEU A 71 -6.99 18.18 9.14
N VAL A 72 -7.79 18.94 8.38
CA VAL A 72 -7.90 18.80 6.92
C VAL A 72 -6.58 19.14 6.24
N ALA A 73 -5.92 20.24 6.64
CA ALA A 73 -4.62 20.63 6.12
C ALA A 73 -3.54 19.57 6.41
N PHE A 74 -3.51 19.06 7.64
CA PHE A 74 -2.60 17.98 8.03
C PHE A 74 -2.84 16.71 7.20
N GLY A 75 -4.11 16.30 7.04
CA GLY A 75 -4.47 15.16 6.20
C GLY A 75 -4.02 15.33 4.75
N CYS A 76 -4.25 16.52 4.16
CA CYS A 76 -3.81 16.81 2.80
C CYS A 76 -2.29 16.76 2.66
N ILE A 77 -1.54 17.38 3.58
CA ILE A 77 -0.07 17.36 3.56
C ILE A 77 0.45 15.93 3.76
N ALA A 78 -0.13 15.15 4.66
CA ALA A 78 0.27 13.76 4.90
C ALA A 78 0.05 12.88 3.64
N VAL A 79 -1.10 13.03 2.98
CA VAL A 79 -1.40 12.34 1.71
C VAL A 79 -0.44 12.78 0.61
N LEU A 80 -0.20 14.09 0.45
CA LEU A 80 0.75 14.60 -0.53
C LEU A 80 2.18 14.10 -0.28
N ALA A 81 2.63 14.07 0.98
CA ALA A 81 3.95 13.55 1.34
C ALA A 81 4.09 12.06 1.01
N SER A 82 3.06 11.26 1.32
CA SER A 82 3.02 9.84 0.97
C SER A 82 3.04 9.61 -0.54
N LEU A 83 2.23 10.36 -1.28
CA LEU A 83 2.21 10.33 -2.75
C LEU A 83 3.56 10.78 -3.34
N MET A 84 4.19 11.81 -2.80
CA MET A 84 5.52 12.24 -3.26
C MET A 84 6.57 11.17 -3.06
N SER A 85 6.61 10.51 -1.90
CA SER A 85 7.58 9.44 -1.65
C SER A 85 7.42 8.29 -2.65
N ALA A 86 6.17 7.89 -2.95
CA ALA A 86 5.90 6.86 -3.96
C ALA A 86 6.23 7.34 -5.39
N SER A 87 5.93 8.60 -5.71
CA SER A 87 6.16 9.18 -7.04
C SER A 87 7.65 9.26 -7.37
N ILE A 88 8.49 9.64 -6.40
CA ILE A 88 9.95 9.70 -6.58
C ILE A 88 10.50 8.30 -6.87
N GLY A 89 10.06 7.28 -6.11
CA GLY A 89 10.49 5.90 -6.34
C GLY A 89 10.07 5.37 -7.72
N LEU A 90 8.86 5.71 -8.17
CA LEU A 90 8.39 5.30 -9.49
C LEU A 90 9.07 6.07 -10.63
N SER A 91 9.30 7.38 -10.46
CA SER A 91 10.02 8.18 -11.46
C SER A 91 11.45 7.72 -11.64
N ASP A 92 12.15 7.38 -10.56
CA ASP A 92 13.53 6.86 -10.63
C ASP A 92 13.56 5.50 -11.34
N TYR A 93 12.61 4.61 -11.03
CA TYR A 93 12.48 3.32 -11.70
C TYR A 93 12.20 3.47 -13.22
N LEU A 94 11.33 4.41 -13.59
CA LEU A 94 11.01 4.69 -14.99
C LEU A 94 12.19 5.36 -15.69
N GLU A 95 12.91 6.27 -15.05
CA GLU A 95 14.12 6.90 -15.59
C GLU A 95 15.18 5.85 -15.89
N ASP A 96 15.44 4.92 -14.97
CA ASP A 96 16.36 3.80 -15.16
C ASP A 96 15.93 2.89 -16.32
N THR A 97 14.63 2.66 -16.48
CA THR A 97 14.09 1.82 -17.55
C THR A 97 14.21 2.51 -18.91
N LEU A 98 13.96 3.82 -18.97
CA LEU A 98 14.09 4.63 -20.19
C LEU A 98 15.55 4.84 -20.58
N ASN A 99 16.45 4.99 -19.61
CA ASN A 99 17.89 5.04 -19.83
C ASN A 99 18.43 3.74 -20.44
N LYS A 100 17.92 2.57 -20.01
CA LYS A 100 18.27 1.27 -20.63
C LYS A 100 17.87 1.18 -22.11
N ILE A 101 16.90 1.98 -22.55
CA ILE A 101 16.42 2.04 -23.94
C ILE A 101 17.10 3.20 -24.72
N ASN A 102 18.12 3.86 -24.14
CA ASN A 102 18.87 4.98 -24.73
C ASN A 102 18.00 6.23 -25.04
N CYS A 103 16.96 6.51 -24.24
CA CYS A 103 16.18 7.73 -24.37
C CYS A 103 16.96 8.96 -23.85
N GLN A 104 17.17 9.96 -24.72
CA GLN A 104 17.87 11.22 -24.39
C GLN A 104 17.09 12.13 -23.41
N TYR A 105 15.77 11.96 -23.30
CA TYR A 105 14.87 12.74 -22.44
C TYR A 105 14.23 11.88 -21.33
N SER A 106 14.97 10.92 -20.79
CA SER A 106 14.48 9.94 -19.81
C SER A 106 13.86 10.55 -18.55
N ARG A 107 14.48 11.58 -17.96
CA ARG A 107 14.03 12.22 -16.72
C ARG A 107 12.70 12.98 -16.81
N PRO A 108 12.52 13.96 -17.73
CA PRO A 108 11.22 14.64 -17.86
C PRO A 108 10.11 13.71 -18.36
N LEU A 109 10.45 12.72 -19.20
CA LEU A 109 9.49 11.73 -19.68
C LEU A 109 9.04 10.79 -18.56
N ALA A 110 9.96 10.35 -17.68
CA ALA A 110 9.63 9.56 -16.51
C ALA A 110 8.68 10.30 -15.56
N ILE A 111 8.98 11.57 -15.25
CA ILE A 111 8.10 12.41 -14.41
C ILE A 111 6.73 12.56 -15.07
N PHE A 112 6.68 12.87 -16.36
CA PHE A 112 5.43 13.02 -17.09
C PHE A 112 4.60 11.73 -17.07
N LEU A 113 5.25 10.58 -17.30
CA LEU A 113 4.59 9.27 -17.31
C LEU A 113 4.14 8.82 -15.92
N THR A 114 4.79 9.28 -14.85
CA THR A 114 4.36 9.04 -13.46
C THR A 114 3.09 9.81 -13.11
N TYR A 115 2.98 11.08 -13.50
CA TYR A 115 1.87 11.95 -13.08
C TYR A 115 0.69 12.00 -14.05
N LEU A 116 0.93 11.82 -15.35
CA LEU A 116 -0.13 11.96 -16.36
C LEU A 116 -1.23 10.87 -16.25
N PRO A 117 -0.92 9.57 -16.09
CA PRO A 117 -1.98 8.56 -15.98
C PRO A 117 -2.86 8.75 -14.74
N PRO A 118 -2.31 9.00 -13.53
CA PRO A 118 -3.13 9.33 -12.37
C PRO A 118 -3.96 10.60 -12.55
N ALA A 119 -3.39 11.66 -13.17
CA ALA A 119 -4.11 12.91 -13.40
C ALA A 119 -5.31 12.73 -14.34
N LEU A 120 -5.12 11.98 -15.44
CA LEU A 120 -6.21 11.65 -16.37
C LEU A 120 -7.29 10.79 -15.69
N ALA A 121 -6.87 9.81 -14.88
CA ALA A 121 -7.80 8.96 -14.14
C ALA A 121 -8.67 9.77 -13.17
N CYS A 122 -8.09 10.77 -12.48
CA CYS A 122 -8.83 11.67 -11.60
C CYS A 122 -9.86 12.54 -12.35
N ILE A 123 -9.58 12.95 -13.59
CA ILE A 123 -10.52 13.74 -14.40
C ILE A 123 -11.67 12.88 -14.92
N ILE A 124 -11.39 11.64 -15.35
CA ILE A 124 -12.39 10.74 -15.93
C ILE A 124 -13.30 10.14 -14.86
N ALA A 125 -12.75 9.79 -13.69
CA ALA A 125 -13.46 9.12 -12.60
C ALA A 125 -13.19 9.81 -11.25
N PRO A 126 -13.88 10.92 -10.92
CA PRO A 126 -13.64 11.67 -9.69
C PRO A 126 -13.94 10.90 -8.39
N GLN A 127 -14.77 9.84 -8.46
CA GLN A 127 -15.04 8.92 -7.36
C GLN A 127 -14.27 7.58 -7.47
N GLY A 128 -13.38 7.44 -8.45
CA GLY A 128 -12.68 6.20 -8.76
C GLY A 128 -11.55 5.82 -7.81
N PHE A 129 -11.21 6.68 -6.83
CA PHE A 129 -10.07 6.47 -5.94
C PHE A 129 -10.15 5.14 -5.18
N LEU A 130 -11.30 4.83 -4.59
CA LEU A 130 -11.46 3.58 -3.82
C LEU A 130 -11.35 2.36 -4.73
N SER A 131 -11.93 2.42 -5.93
CA SER A 131 -11.80 1.34 -6.92
C SER A 131 -10.35 1.15 -7.37
N ALA A 132 -9.62 2.23 -7.63
CA ALA A 132 -8.21 2.17 -7.99
C ALA A 132 -7.34 1.62 -6.85
N LEU A 133 -7.66 1.99 -5.60
CA LEU A 133 -6.98 1.48 -4.41
C LEU A 133 -7.23 -0.02 -4.21
N SER A 134 -8.47 -0.48 -4.40
CA SER A 134 -8.83 -1.90 -4.37
C SER A 134 -8.09 -2.69 -5.45
N PHE A 135 -7.99 -2.15 -6.67
CA PHE A 135 -7.21 -2.75 -7.75
C PHE A 135 -5.71 -2.84 -7.40
N ALA A 136 -5.13 -1.79 -6.82
CA ALA A 136 -3.76 -1.82 -6.33
C ALA A 136 -3.55 -2.89 -5.25
N GLY A 137 -4.55 -3.12 -4.39
CA GLY A 137 -4.55 -4.19 -3.39
C GLY A 137 -4.41 -5.60 -3.99
N ILE A 138 -5.06 -5.85 -5.13
CA ILE A 138 -4.93 -7.12 -5.88
C ILE A 138 -3.46 -7.32 -6.31
N SER A 139 -2.81 -6.26 -6.80
CA SER A 139 -1.39 -6.32 -7.19
C SER A 139 -0.47 -6.51 -5.97
N LEU A 140 -0.84 -5.98 -4.81
CA LEU A 140 -0.07 -6.13 -3.57
C LEU A 140 -0.07 -7.58 -3.07
N VAL A 141 -1.14 -8.36 -3.29
CA VAL A 141 -1.16 -9.80 -2.99
C VAL A 141 -0.10 -10.56 -3.80
N LEU A 142 0.03 -10.25 -5.09
CA LEU A 142 1.05 -10.85 -5.94
C LEU A 142 2.45 -10.54 -5.40
N TRP A 143 2.72 -9.27 -5.10
CA TRP A 143 4.04 -8.81 -4.71
C TRP A 143 4.43 -9.16 -3.28
N SER A 144 3.48 -9.14 -2.34
CA SER A 144 3.75 -9.32 -0.92
C SER A 144 3.51 -10.74 -0.41
N ILE A 145 2.60 -11.51 -1.01
CA ILE A 145 2.24 -12.86 -0.52
C ILE A 145 2.83 -13.95 -1.40
N ILE A 146 2.78 -13.80 -2.74
CA ILE A 146 3.21 -14.87 -3.66
C ILE A 146 4.70 -14.77 -3.98
N LEU A 147 5.21 -13.57 -4.25
CA LEU A 147 6.60 -13.36 -4.69
C LEU A 147 7.66 -13.76 -3.65
N PRO A 148 7.57 -13.37 -2.36
CA PRO A 148 8.60 -13.71 -1.37
C PRO A 148 8.80 -15.22 -1.14
N PRO A 149 7.75 -16.05 -0.92
CA PRO A 149 7.94 -17.49 -0.75
C PRO A 149 8.42 -18.18 -2.03
N TYR A 150 7.99 -17.70 -3.21
CA TYR A 150 8.48 -18.21 -4.48
C TYR A 150 9.99 -17.96 -4.65
N LEU A 151 10.45 -16.74 -4.38
CA LEU A 151 11.87 -16.39 -4.42
C LEU A 151 12.68 -17.19 -3.39
N LEU A 152 12.12 -17.43 -2.20
CA LEU A 152 12.78 -18.24 -1.16
C LEU A 152 12.95 -19.71 -1.59
N ILE A 153 11.94 -20.32 -2.22
CA ILE A 153 12.05 -21.69 -2.76
C ILE A 153 13.11 -21.74 -3.86
N LYS A 154 13.14 -20.75 -4.76
CA LYS A 154 14.14 -20.68 -5.83
C LYS A 154 15.55 -20.48 -5.27
N ALA A 155 15.71 -19.60 -4.30
CA ALA A 155 16.98 -19.35 -3.61
C ALA A 155 17.50 -20.59 -2.87
N ARG A 156 16.62 -21.39 -2.24
CA ARG A 156 16.98 -22.67 -1.61
C ARG A 156 17.47 -23.72 -2.60
N ARG A 157 16.97 -23.70 -3.84
CA ARG A 157 17.43 -24.57 -4.92
C ARG A 157 18.74 -24.10 -5.56
N SER A 158 19.01 -22.80 -5.48
CA SER A 158 20.30 -22.23 -5.88
C SER A 158 21.38 -22.61 -4.85
N ARG A 159 22.57 -23.00 -5.32
CA ARG A 159 23.73 -23.36 -4.45
C ARG A 159 24.41 -22.13 -3.80
N LEU A 160 23.63 -21.10 -3.43
CA LEU A 160 24.16 -19.93 -2.75
C LEU A 160 24.33 -20.24 -1.26
N PRO A 161 25.47 -19.90 -0.63
CA PRO A 161 25.66 -20.13 0.80
C PRO A 161 24.61 -19.34 1.60
N PRO A 162 23.82 -19.98 2.48
CA PRO A 162 22.75 -19.30 3.19
C PRO A 162 23.32 -18.41 4.30
N VAL A 163 23.18 -17.08 4.14
CA VAL A 163 23.48 -16.09 5.20
C VAL A 163 22.41 -16.12 6.31
N TYR A 164 21.19 -16.58 5.98
CA TYR A 164 20.08 -16.74 6.91
C TYR A 164 19.18 -17.91 6.50
N SER A 165 18.87 -18.79 7.45
CA SER A 165 17.97 -19.93 7.25
C SER A 165 16.62 -19.62 7.89
N PHE A 166 15.61 -19.38 7.07
CA PHE A 166 14.23 -19.23 7.55
C PHE A 166 13.70 -20.58 8.08
N PRO A 167 13.13 -20.64 9.30
CA PRO A 167 12.72 -21.88 9.96
C PRO A 167 11.49 -22.59 9.36
N GLY A 168 10.96 -22.13 8.22
CA GLY A 168 9.80 -22.74 7.56
C GLY A 168 10.18 -23.81 6.52
N ASP A 169 9.51 -24.96 6.56
CA ASP A 169 9.65 -26.00 5.55
C ASP A 169 9.11 -25.54 4.18
N ASN A 170 9.60 -26.17 3.09
CA ASN A 170 9.12 -25.91 1.73
C ASN A 170 7.62 -26.19 1.56
N LEU A 171 7.04 -27.07 2.39
CA LEU A 171 5.60 -27.33 2.41
C LEU A 171 4.82 -26.12 2.90
N LEU A 172 5.26 -25.48 3.98
CA LEU A 172 4.63 -24.27 4.52
C LEU A 172 4.68 -23.11 3.50
N LEU A 173 5.80 -22.95 2.79
CA LEU A 173 5.91 -21.94 1.72
C LEU A 173 4.95 -22.21 0.56
N LYS A 174 4.77 -23.48 0.16
CA LYS A 174 3.78 -23.85 -0.86
C LYS A 174 2.35 -23.55 -0.41
N ILE A 175 2.01 -23.82 0.85
CA ILE A 175 0.69 -23.49 1.40
C ILE A 175 0.45 -21.98 1.32
N ILE A 176 1.42 -21.16 1.71
CA ILE A 176 1.30 -19.69 1.62
C ILE A 176 1.04 -19.23 0.18
N ILE A 177 1.76 -19.82 -0.80
CA ILE A 177 1.55 -19.51 -2.22
C ILE A 177 0.14 -19.90 -2.66
N VAL A 178 -0.33 -21.11 -2.31
CA VAL A 178 -1.68 -21.59 -2.68
C VAL A 178 -2.75 -20.69 -2.07
N THR A 179 -2.64 -20.38 -0.78
CA THR A 179 -3.56 -19.46 -0.10
C THR A 179 -3.51 -18.07 -0.74
N GLY A 180 -2.33 -17.56 -1.10
CA GLY A 180 -2.18 -16.29 -1.82
C GLY A 180 -2.84 -16.28 -3.18
N VAL A 181 -2.73 -17.36 -3.96
CA VAL A 181 -3.39 -17.51 -5.26
C VAL A 181 -4.92 -17.56 -5.10
N ILE A 182 -5.42 -18.29 -4.11
CA ILE A 182 -6.86 -18.33 -3.80
C ILE A 182 -7.36 -16.93 -3.45
N LEU A 183 -6.62 -16.20 -2.61
CA LEU A 183 -6.98 -14.85 -2.18
C LEU A 183 -6.97 -13.86 -3.36
N TRP A 184 -5.99 -13.97 -4.25
CA TRP A 184 -5.91 -13.18 -5.48
C TRP A 184 -7.08 -13.47 -6.44
N LEU A 185 -7.45 -14.75 -6.62
CA LEU A 185 -8.62 -15.16 -7.40
C LEU A 185 -9.93 -14.63 -6.79
N LEU A 186 -10.05 -14.69 -5.46
CA LEU A 186 -11.22 -14.17 -4.75
C LEU A 186 -11.35 -12.65 -4.94
N MET A 187 -10.26 -11.90 -4.77
CA MET A 187 -10.29 -10.44 -4.91
C MET A 187 -10.53 -10.00 -6.36
N SER A 188 -10.00 -10.73 -7.34
CA SER A 188 -10.26 -10.44 -8.76
C SER A 188 -11.71 -10.75 -9.14
N TYR A 189 -12.31 -11.81 -8.60
CA TYR A 189 -13.74 -12.08 -8.78
C TYR A 189 -14.62 -11.02 -8.11
N ALA A 190 -14.26 -10.55 -6.92
CA ALA A 190 -15.01 -9.51 -6.22
C ALA A 190 -14.90 -8.11 -6.87
N PHE A 191 -13.90 -7.90 -7.73
CA PHE A 191 -13.67 -6.65 -8.45
C PHE A 191 -14.36 -6.59 -9.82
N LEU A 192 -14.76 -7.74 -10.36
CA LEU A 192 -15.39 -7.91 -11.68
C LEU A 192 -16.91 -7.78 -11.58
#